data_AF-A0A926BFK0-F1
#
_entry.id   AF-A0A926BFK0-F1
#
_cell.length_a   1.000
_cell.length_b   1.000
_cell.length_c   1.000
_cell.angle_alpha   90.00
_cell.angle_beta   90.00
_cell.angle_gamma   90.00
#
_symmetry.space_group_name_H-M   'P 1'
#
loop_
_entity.id
_entity.type
_entity.pdbx_description
1 polymer ?
#
loop_
_entity_poly.entity_id
_entity_poly.type
_entity_poly.pdbx_seq_one_letter_code
_entity_poly.pdbx_strand_id
1 'polypeptide(L)'
;IEGNPVPLVSVLTVDSGVPNVRFDGTERINFGQAGLNVNALTQFGIPPATAQQIVAQGGYTSFAALLIEPGISTDSAGQLLDAVTFTNGDRVPGKMNLNTATQTVLETLPDMLPDVAASIVSRQSAGGFTRLSELTTVSGISGGLLPRIADAVTVGSDTWIVRADGESGGVVVPLEVVIGIRGGQARILTWERIAGRAIPERWGWASEPTSTVEAGTQ
;
A
#
# COMPACT_ATOMS: atom_id res chain seq x y z
N ILE A 1 -9.14 20.28 -5.03
CA ILE A 1 -10.28 20.75 -4.22
C ILE A 1 -10.11 22.27 -4.09
N GLU A 2 -10.57 23.03 -5.07
CA GLU A 2 -10.56 24.49 -4.97
C GLU A 2 -11.80 24.93 -4.17
N GLY A 3 -11.59 25.73 -3.13
CA GLY A 3 -12.68 26.47 -2.46
C GLY A 3 -12.79 26.33 -0.94
N ASN A 4 -12.24 25.28 -0.32
CA ASN A 4 -12.14 25.23 1.14
C ASN A 4 -11.14 24.15 1.61
N PRO A 5 -10.05 24.47 2.33
CA PRO A 5 -9.08 23.47 2.75
C PRO A 5 -9.69 22.57 3.84
N VAL A 6 -9.88 21.30 3.52
CA VAL A 6 -10.17 20.27 4.53
C VAL A 6 -8.96 20.19 5.47
N PRO A 7 -9.14 20.21 6.81
CA PRO A 7 -8.00 20.20 7.73
C PRO A 7 -7.12 18.97 7.50
N LEU A 8 -5.80 19.14 7.53
CA LEU A 8 -4.82 18.09 7.19
C LEU A 8 -5.01 16.78 7.97
N VAL A 9 -5.49 16.88 9.21
CA VAL A 9 -5.82 15.72 10.05
C VAL A 9 -6.85 14.78 9.40
N SER A 10 -7.76 15.33 8.60
CA SER A 10 -8.81 14.55 7.94
C SER A 10 -8.37 13.91 6.62
N VAL A 11 -7.17 14.21 6.12
CA VAL A 11 -6.61 13.59 4.90
C VAL A 11 -5.46 12.63 5.21
N LEU A 12 -5.10 12.46 6.49
CA LEU A 12 -3.97 11.63 6.92
C LEU A 12 -4.44 10.62 7.97
N THR A 13 -4.11 9.34 7.77
CA THR A 13 -4.13 8.35 8.86
C THR A 13 -2.69 8.06 9.27
N VAL A 14 -2.44 8.00 10.59
CA VAL A 14 -1.16 7.58 11.16
C VAL A 14 -1.02 6.06 11.25
N ASP A 15 -2.12 5.32 11.06
CA ASP A 15 -2.13 3.86 11.04
C ASP A 15 -2.48 3.37 9.64
N SER A 16 -1.47 3.27 8.77
CA SER A 16 -1.58 2.62 7.46
C SER A 16 -0.81 1.30 7.46
N GLY A 17 -1.30 0.32 6.73
CA GLY A 17 -0.61 -0.95 6.58
C GLY A 17 -1.28 -1.88 5.59
N VAL A 18 -0.66 -3.05 5.42
CA VAL A 18 -1.11 -4.11 4.52
C VAL A 18 -0.81 -5.47 5.17
N PRO A 19 -1.62 -6.51 4.93
CA PRO A 19 -1.29 -7.86 5.36
C PRO A 19 0.09 -8.31 4.83
N ASN A 20 0.89 -8.95 5.67
CA ASN A 20 2.23 -9.46 5.32
C ASN A 20 2.16 -10.83 4.63
N VAL A 21 1.33 -10.92 3.60
CA VAL A 21 1.12 -12.14 2.81
C VAL A 21 1.31 -11.84 1.33
N ARG A 22 1.46 -12.89 0.53
CA ARG A 22 1.44 -12.82 -0.93
C ARG A 22 0.02 -12.55 -1.42
N PHE A 23 -0.11 -12.24 -2.71
CA PHE A 23 -1.41 -12.00 -3.34
C PHE A 23 -2.40 -13.15 -3.20
N ASP A 24 -1.91 -14.39 -3.15
CA ASP A 24 -2.72 -15.61 -2.97
C ASP A 24 -3.02 -15.93 -1.49
N GLY A 25 -2.58 -15.08 -0.56
CA GLY A 25 -2.76 -15.27 0.88
C GLY A 25 -1.69 -16.15 1.55
N THR A 26 -0.73 -16.70 0.80
CA THR A 26 0.37 -17.48 1.38
C THR A 26 1.40 -16.58 2.08
N GLU A 27 2.16 -17.14 3.02
CA GLU A 27 3.17 -16.39 3.76
C GLU A 27 4.32 -15.90 2.87
N ARG A 28 4.82 -14.70 3.18
CA ARG A 28 6.06 -14.18 2.58
C ARG A 28 7.27 -14.82 3.24
N ILE A 29 8.33 -14.98 2.47
CA ILE A 29 9.61 -15.46 3.00
C ILE A 29 10.28 -14.27 3.69
N ASN A 30 10.57 -14.41 4.99
CA ASN A 30 11.31 -13.38 5.70
C ASN A 30 12.80 -13.47 5.33
N PHE A 31 13.35 -12.42 4.72
CA PHE A 31 14.76 -12.28 4.37
C PHE A 31 15.58 -11.54 5.46
N GLY A 32 14.91 -11.01 6.49
CA GLY A 32 15.56 -10.44 7.67
C GLY A 32 16.01 -11.46 8.71
N GLN A 33 15.73 -12.75 8.50
CA GLN A 33 16.22 -13.83 9.36
C GLN A 33 17.42 -14.56 8.74
N ALA A 34 18.13 -15.31 9.58
CA ALA A 34 19.14 -16.27 9.12
C ALA A 34 18.47 -17.54 8.55
N GLY A 35 19.23 -18.35 7.81
CA GLY A 35 18.77 -19.67 7.35
C GLY A 35 17.97 -19.68 6.05
N LEU A 36 18.13 -18.65 5.20
CA LEU A 36 17.61 -18.67 3.84
C LEU A 36 18.10 -19.90 3.05
N ASN A 37 17.28 -20.41 2.14
CA ASN A 37 17.58 -21.62 1.38
C ASN A 37 17.91 -21.28 -0.07
N VAL A 38 19.13 -21.59 -0.51
CA VAL A 38 19.62 -21.33 -1.89
C VAL A 38 18.65 -21.86 -2.95
N ASN A 39 18.11 -23.07 -2.78
CA ASN A 39 17.20 -23.68 -3.75
C ASN A 39 15.89 -22.89 -3.88
N ALA A 40 15.39 -22.32 -2.77
CA ALA A 40 14.20 -21.46 -2.81
C ALA A 40 14.48 -20.16 -3.56
N LEU A 41 15.67 -19.58 -3.41
CA LEU A 41 16.05 -18.36 -4.12
C LEU A 41 16.21 -18.61 -5.62
N THR A 42 16.77 -19.75 -6.02
CA THR A 42 16.92 -20.09 -7.45
C THR A 42 15.57 -20.28 -8.16
N GLN A 43 14.50 -20.63 -7.43
CA GLN A 43 13.14 -20.68 -8.00
C GLN A 43 12.65 -19.28 -8.43
N PHE A 44 13.23 -18.21 -7.87
CA PHE A 44 12.94 -16.83 -8.28
C PHE A 44 13.75 -16.35 -9.50
N GLY A 45 14.43 -17.27 -10.20
CA GLY A 45 15.32 -16.93 -11.32
C GLY A 45 16.67 -16.34 -10.90
N ILE A 46 17.00 -16.36 -9.60
CA ILE A 46 18.28 -15.87 -9.08
C ILE A 46 19.39 -16.88 -9.43
N PRO A 47 20.52 -16.45 -10.02
CA PRO A 47 21.63 -17.34 -10.32
C PRO A 47 22.18 -18.03 -9.06
N PRO A 48 22.62 -19.30 -9.13
CA PRO A 48 23.10 -20.04 -7.94
C PRO A 48 24.20 -19.33 -7.15
N ALA A 49 25.14 -18.66 -7.83
CA ALA A 49 26.20 -17.90 -7.17
C ALA A 49 25.65 -16.71 -6.37
N THR A 50 24.73 -15.94 -6.96
CA THR A 50 24.03 -14.83 -6.28
C THR A 50 23.17 -15.35 -5.13
N ALA A 51 22.46 -16.46 -5.31
CA ALA A 51 21.66 -17.08 -4.25
C ALA A 51 22.54 -17.54 -3.07
N GLN A 52 23.72 -18.12 -3.33
CA GLN A 52 24.69 -18.45 -2.29
C GLN A 52 25.19 -17.21 -1.55
N GLN A 53 25.48 -16.12 -2.26
CA GLN A 53 25.87 -14.85 -1.66
C GLN A 53 24.76 -14.27 -0.76
N ILE A 54 23.52 -14.22 -1.25
CA ILE A 54 22.37 -13.72 -0.48
C ILE A 54 22.17 -14.55 0.79
N VAL A 55 22.26 -15.88 0.70
CA VAL A 55 22.14 -16.78 1.85
C VAL A 55 23.29 -16.61 2.83
N ALA A 56 24.52 -16.45 2.34
CA ALA A 56 25.71 -16.25 3.17
C ALA A 56 25.70 -14.91 3.90
N GLN A 57 25.21 -13.85 3.25
CA GLN A 57 25.03 -12.54 3.85
C GLN A 57 23.91 -12.56 4.89
N GLY A 58 22.72 -13.06 4.50
CA GLY A 58 21.52 -13.12 5.35
C GLY A 58 21.11 -11.75 5.92
N GLY A 59 20.03 -11.74 6.72
CA GLY A 59 19.69 -10.58 7.56
C GLY A 59 19.40 -9.28 6.80
N TYR A 60 18.82 -9.35 5.60
CA TYR A 60 18.43 -8.16 4.85
C TYR A 60 17.33 -7.40 5.57
N THR A 61 17.40 -6.07 5.57
CA THR A 61 16.40 -5.22 6.24
C THR A 61 15.47 -4.49 5.29
N SER A 62 15.73 -4.55 3.99
CA SER A 62 15.01 -3.75 2.98
C SER A 62 15.18 -4.28 1.57
N PHE A 63 14.24 -3.95 0.68
CA PHE A 63 14.36 -4.20 -0.75
C PHE A 63 15.50 -3.39 -1.36
N ALA A 64 15.75 -2.17 -0.87
CA ALA A 64 16.87 -1.35 -1.31
C ALA A 64 18.22 -2.07 -1.17
N ALA A 65 18.42 -2.82 -0.08
CA ALA A 65 19.63 -3.61 0.13
C ALA A 65 19.62 -4.91 -0.70
N LEU A 66 18.47 -5.58 -0.79
CA LEU A 66 18.36 -6.86 -1.50
C LEU A 66 18.50 -6.70 -3.01
N LEU A 67 17.78 -5.75 -3.62
CA LEU A 67 17.63 -5.65 -5.08
C LEU A 67 18.85 -5.07 -5.81
N ILE A 68 19.83 -4.55 -5.06
CA ILE A 68 21.10 -4.07 -5.63
C ILE A 68 22.18 -5.16 -5.69
N GLU A 69 21.90 -6.35 -5.14
CA GLU A 69 22.84 -7.46 -5.15
C GLU A 69 23.18 -7.89 -6.59
N PRO A 70 24.48 -8.12 -6.91
CA PRO A 70 24.89 -8.49 -8.25
C PRO A 70 24.20 -9.77 -8.75
N GLY A 71 23.65 -9.72 -9.96
CA GLY A 71 23.00 -10.87 -10.61
C GLY A 71 21.50 -10.98 -10.36
N ILE A 72 20.88 -10.04 -9.63
CA ILE A 72 19.43 -9.90 -9.61
C ILE A 72 18.97 -9.20 -10.90
N SER A 73 18.20 -9.92 -11.71
CA SER A 73 17.53 -9.37 -12.89
C SER A 73 16.26 -8.61 -12.51
N THR A 74 15.72 -7.79 -13.41
CA THR A 74 14.41 -7.13 -13.21
C THR A 74 13.29 -8.12 -12.94
N ASP A 75 13.29 -9.27 -13.62
CA ASP A 75 12.26 -10.31 -13.44
C ASP A 75 12.37 -10.94 -12.04
N SER A 76 13.59 -11.28 -11.61
CA SER A 76 13.83 -11.78 -10.25
C SER A 76 13.48 -10.74 -9.19
N ALA A 77 13.79 -9.47 -9.42
CA ALA A 77 13.38 -8.38 -8.54
C ALA A 77 11.86 -8.31 -8.41
N GLY A 78 11.11 -8.40 -9.51
CA GLY A 78 9.66 -8.48 -9.50
C GLY A 78 9.16 -9.64 -8.64
N GLN A 79 9.71 -10.84 -8.82
CA GLN A 79 9.32 -12.01 -8.02
C GLN A 79 9.63 -11.84 -6.52
N LEU A 80 10.77 -11.22 -6.19
CA LEU A 80 11.13 -10.92 -4.80
C LEU A 80 10.16 -9.91 -4.16
N LEU A 81 9.75 -8.86 -4.87
CA LEU A 81 8.80 -7.86 -4.38
C LEU A 81 7.47 -8.48 -3.92
N ASP A 82 7.03 -9.53 -4.61
CA ASP A 82 5.78 -10.22 -4.29
C ASP A 82 5.94 -11.29 -3.20
N ALA A 83 7.13 -11.89 -3.07
CA ALA A 83 7.35 -13.07 -2.24
C ALA A 83 8.07 -12.81 -0.90
N VAL A 84 8.70 -11.64 -0.73
CA VAL A 84 9.64 -11.37 0.37
C VAL A 84 9.10 -10.34 1.36
N THR A 85 9.50 -10.50 2.62
CA THR A 85 9.34 -9.54 3.70
C THR A 85 10.62 -9.45 4.53
N PHE A 86 10.73 -8.44 5.38
CA PHE A 86 11.86 -8.24 6.29
C PHE A 86 11.42 -8.18 7.76
N THR A 87 10.16 -8.53 8.01
CA THR A 87 9.54 -8.44 9.34
C THR A 87 8.83 -9.75 9.67
N ASN A 88 8.76 -10.09 10.96
CA ASN A 88 8.03 -11.26 11.45
C ASN A 88 6.54 -11.00 11.71
N GLY A 89 6.08 -9.75 11.56
CA GLY A 89 4.68 -9.40 11.81
C GLY A 89 3.75 -9.93 10.73
N ASP A 90 2.48 -10.10 11.07
CA ASP A 90 1.40 -10.42 10.13
C ASP A 90 0.98 -9.21 9.28
N ARG A 91 1.55 -8.04 9.57
CA ARG A 91 1.24 -6.75 8.95
C ARG A 91 2.51 -5.96 8.67
N VAL A 92 2.51 -5.26 7.53
CA VAL A 92 3.56 -4.29 7.18
C VAL A 92 2.99 -2.87 7.26
N PRO A 93 3.43 -2.03 8.22
CA PRO A 93 2.92 -0.67 8.38
C PRO A 93 3.61 0.35 7.45
N GLY A 94 2.97 1.51 7.28
CA GLY A 94 3.64 2.74 6.84
C GLY A 94 4.02 2.82 5.36
N LYS A 95 3.41 2.01 4.49
CA LYS A 95 3.67 2.02 3.04
C LYS A 95 2.62 2.85 2.29
N MET A 96 3.05 3.54 1.25
CA MET A 96 2.20 4.29 0.33
C MET A 96 1.48 3.35 -0.63
N ASN A 97 0.14 3.40 -0.67
CA ASN A 97 -0.63 2.59 -1.60
C ASN A 97 -0.62 3.21 -3.00
N LEU A 98 0.03 2.53 -3.95
CA LEU A 98 0.14 2.90 -5.35
C LEU A 98 -1.21 3.04 -6.05
N ASN A 99 -2.26 2.37 -5.58
CA ASN A 99 -3.59 2.45 -6.20
C ASN A 99 -4.38 3.69 -5.81
N THR A 100 -3.98 4.38 -4.73
CA THR A 100 -4.72 5.54 -4.18
C THR A 100 -3.86 6.79 -4.04
N ALA A 101 -2.55 6.68 -4.20
CA ALA A 101 -1.64 7.82 -4.16
C ALA A 101 -1.85 8.74 -5.37
N THR A 102 -1.98 10.04 -5.11
CA THR A 102 -2.02 11.06 -6.16
C THR A 102 -0.65 11.26 -6.78
N GLN A 103 -0.59 11.88 -7.96
CA GLN A 103 0.69 12.19 -8.62
C GLN A 103 1.64 12.98 -7.71
N THR A 104 1.17 14.06 -7.08
CA THR A 104 1.99 14.88 -6.17
C THR A 104 2.51 14.08 -4.98
N VAL A 105 1.75 13.11 -4.47
CA VAL A 105 2.22 12.22 -3.40
C VAL A 105 3.28 11.26 -3.93
N LEU A 106 3.11 10.69 -5.12
CA LEU A 106 4.13 9.83 -5.75
C LEU A 106 5.43 10.57 -6.01
N GLU A 107 5.36 11.84 -6.43
CA GLU A 107 6.52 12.72 -6.65
C GLU A 107 7.34 12.99 -5.38
N THR A 108 6.83 12.66 -4.19
CA THR A 108 7.62 12.72 -2.94
C THR A 108 8.55 11.53 -2.76
N LEU A 109 8.40 10.47 -3.57
CA LEU A 109 9.28 9.31 -3.51
C LEU A 109 10.70 9.66 -3.98
N PRO A 110 11.74 9.04 -3.40
CA PRO A 110 13.13 9.31 -3.78
C PRO A 110 13.37 9.13 -5.28
N ASP A 111 14.02 10.11 -5.89
CA ASP A 111 14.40 10.12 -7.31
C ASP A 111 13.21 9.94 -8.29
N MET A 112 11.97 10.17 -7.83
CA MET A 112 10.77 10.09 -8.67
C MET A 112 10.67 11.29 -9.61
N LEU A 113 10.58 11.02 -10.91
CA LEU A 113 10.35 12.04 -11.92
C LEU A 113 8.84 12.22 -12.20
N PRO A 114 8.37 13.43 -12.55
CA PRO A 114 6.95 13.68 -12.79
C PRO A 114 6.31 12.80 -13.89
N ASP A 115 7.07 12.48 -14.94
CA ASP A 115 6.63 11.60 -16.04
C ASP A 115 6.46 10.13 -15.60
N VAL A 116 7.32 9.65 -14.69
CA VAL A 116 7.20 8.33 -14.08
C VAL A 116 6.01 8.28 -13.12
N ALA A 117 5.82 9.31 -12.30
CA ALA A 117 4.65 9.44 -11.43
C ALA A 117 3.34 9.45 -12.23
N ALA A 118 3.30 10.20 -13.35
CA ALA A 118 2.17 10.19 -14.27
C ALA A 118 1.93 8.81 -14.91
N SER A 119 2.99 8.05 -15.20
CA SER A 119 2.88 6.68 -15.71
C SER A 119 2.25 5.72 -14.69
N ILE A 120 2.55 5.88 -13.39
CA ILE A 120 1.88 5.13 -12.32
C ILE A 120 0.38 5.50 -12.27
N VAL A 121 0.04 6.79 -12.32
CA VAL A 121 -1.38 7.24 -12.31
C VAL A 121 -2.15 6.75 -13.54
N SER A 122 -1.49 6.71 -14.70
CA SER A 122 -2.07 6.10 -15.90
C SER A 122 -2.35 4.62 -15.69
N ARG A 123 -1.42 3.88 -15.09
CA ARG A 123 -1.60 2.46 -14.74
C ARG A 123 -2.71 2.24 -13.72
N GLN A 124 -2.88 3.13 -12.73
CA GLN A 124 -4.01 3.13 -11.79
C GLN A 124 -5.34 3.16 -12.55
N SER A 125 -5.46 4.11 -13.49
CA SER A 125 -6.68 4.31 -14.28
C SER A 125 -6.97 3.14 -15.24
N ALA A 126 -5.94 2.39 -15.65
CA ALA A 126 -6.04 1.22 -16.51
C ALA A 126 -6.34 -0.10 -15.77
N GLY A 127 -6.73 -0.04 -14.48
CA GLY A 127 -7.13 -1.21 -13.70
C GLY A 127 -6.31 -1.45 -12.43
N GLY A 128 -5.39 -0.56 -12.09
CA GLY A 128 -4.61 -0.64 -10.84
C GLY A 128 -3.59 -1.76 -10.79
N PHE A 129 -2.78 -1.73 -9.75
CA PHE A 129 -1.79 -2.75 -9.42
C PHE A 129 -2.44 -3.81 -8.53
N THR A 130 -2.30 -5.08 -8.89
CA THR A 130 -2.68 -6.22 -8.05
C THR A 130 -1.50 -6.75 -7.26
N ARG A 131 -0.28 -6.52 -7.78
CA ARG A 131 0.99 -6.98 -7.22
C ARG A 131 2.05 -5.91 -7.34
N LEU A 132 3.06 -5.99 -6.48
CA LEU A 132 4.13 -5.00 -6.47
C LEU A 132 5.10 -5.22 -7.63
N SER A 133 5.27 -6.47 -8.07
CA SER A 133 6.04 -6.83 -9.27
C SER A 133 5.62 -6.08 -10.53
N GLU A 134 4.36 -5.69 -10.65
CA GLU A 134 3.86 -4.95 -11.81
C GLU A 134 4.53 -3.57 -11.99
N LEU A 135 5.20 -3.04 -10.95
CA LEU A 135 6.06 -1.87 -11.07
C LEU A 135 7.17 -2.04 -12.11
N THR A 136 7.67 -3.26 -12.33
CA THR A 136 8.70 -3.52 -13.34
C THR A 136 8.21 -3.31 -14.78
N THR A 137 6.88 -3.23 -14.97
CA THR A 137 6.26 -2.99 -16.28
C THR A 137 5.97 -1.52 -16.53
N VAL A 138 6.13 -0.65 -15.52
CA VAL A 138 5.86 0.78 -15.63
C VAL A 138 7.04 1.47 -16.30
N SER A 139 6.77 2.22 -17.37
CA SER A 139 7.79 2.99 -18.08
C SER A 139 8.52 3.93 -17.12
N GLY A 140 9.85 3.93 -17.18
CA GLY A 140 10.72 4.73 -16.30
C GLY A 140 11.01 4.12 -14.93
N ILE A 141 10.29 3.08 -14.51
CA ILE A 141 10.65 2.28 -13.32
C ILE A 141 11.60 1.17 -13.75
N SER A 142 12.89 1.52 -13.80
CA SER A 142 13.97 0.59 -14.13
C SER A 142 14.80 0.23 -12.88
N GLY A 143 15.78 -0.67 -13.06
CA GLY A 143 16.57 -1.26 -11.98
C GLY A 143 17.30 -0.26 -11.06
N GLY A 144 17.48 0.99 -11.47
CA GLY A 144 18.02 2.04 -10.59
C GLY A 144 16.98 2.69 -9.65
N LEU A 145 15.73 2.81 -10.09
CA LEU A 145 14.65 3.44 -9.33
C LEU A 145 13.90 2.42 -8.46
N LEU A 146 13.67 1.21 -8.98
CA LEU A 146 12.90 0.18 -8.29
C LEU A 146 13.41 -0.11 -6.86
N PRO A 147 14.72 -0.33 -6.60
CA PRO A 147 15.23 -0.55 -5.25
C PRO A 147 15.01 0.65 -4.32
N ARG A 148 14.98 1.88 -4.86
CA ARG A 148 14.86 3.11 -4.06
C ARG A 148 13.44 3.34 -3.54
N ILE A 149 12.45 2.91 -4.31
CA ILE A 149 11.04 3.14 -3.96
C ILE A 149 10.36 1.92 -3.34
N ALA A 150 10.85 0.70 -3.60
CA ALA A 150 10.20 -0.56 -3.22
C ALA A 150 9.82 -0.64 -1.72
N ASP A 151 10.67 -0.11 -0.84
CA ASP A 151 10.40 -0.13 0.60
C ASP A 151 9.32 0.87 1.03
N ALA A 152 9.05 1.91 0.23
CA ALA A 152 8.09 2.95 0.55
C ALA A 152 6.67 2.67 0.04
N VAL A 153 6.48 1.66 -0.82
CA VAL A 153 5.21 1.47 -1.56
C VAL A 153 4.55 0.10 -1.31
N THR A 154 3.25 0.04 -1.53
CA THR A 154 2.37 -1.14 -1.48
C THR A 154 1.25 -1.00 -2.51
N VAL A 155 0.47 -2.06 -2.73
CA VAL A 155 -0.69 -2.07 -3.65
C VAL A 155 -2.03 -2.27 -2.93
N GLY A 156 -1.99 -2.53 -1.63
CA GLY A 156 -3.17 -2.80 -0.80
C GLY A 156 -3.20 -1.93 0.45
N SER A 157 -4.33 -1.96 1.14
CA SER A 157 -4.50 -1.37 2.47
C SER A 157 -5.26 -2.35 3.36
N ASP A 158 -4.96 -2.32 4.66
CA ASP A 158 -5.75 -2.96 5.71
C ASP A 158 -6.54 -1.95 6.54
N THR A 159 -6.43 -0.65 6.22
CA THR A 159 -7.01 0.44 6.98
C THR A 159 -7.66 1.47 6.05
N TRP A 160 -8.83 1.97 6.43
CA TRP A 160 -9.63 2.93 5.68
C TRP A 160 -10.22 3.99 6.61
N ILE A 161 -10.46 5.16 6.05
CA ILE A 161 -11.25 6.21 6.69
C ILE A 161 -12.66 6.15 6.10
N VAL A 162 -13.64 5.85 6.94
CA VAL A 162 -15.06 5.89 6.62
C VAL A 162 -15.64 7.20 7.15
N ARG A 163 -16.41 7.89 6.32
CA ARG A 163 -17.09 9.13 6.68
C ARG A 163 -18.58 8.94 6.50
N ALA A 164 -19.35 9.33 7.50
CA ALA A 164 -20.78 9.11 7.54
C ALA A 164 -21.48 10.27 8.26
N ASP A 165 -22.73 10.51 7.88
CA ASP A 165 -23.64 11.38 8.62
C ASP A 165 -24.67 10.50 9.34
N GLY A 166 -24.82 10.68 10.65
CA GLY A 166 -25.89 10.08 11.44
C GLY A 166 -27.02 11.08 11.64
N GLU A 167 -28.24 10.75 11.23
CA GLU A 167 -29.41 11.63 11.40
C GLU A 167 -30.42 11.04 12.40
N SER A 168 -30.88 11.86 13.34
CA SER A 168 -31.99 11.51 14.23
C SER A 168 -32.77 12.76 14.65
N GLY A 169 -34.09 12.73 14.49
CA GLY A 169 -34.96 13.85 14.88
C GLY A 169 -34.60 15.18 14.19
N GLY A 170 -34.09 15.13 12.95
CA GLY A 170 -33.63 16.29 12.18
C GLY A 170 -32.26 16.84 12.59
N VAL A 171 -31.56 16.17 13.51
CA VAL A 171 -30.17 16.49 13.87
C VAL A 171 -29.23 15.59 13.08
N VAL A 172 -28.36 16.19 12.28
CA VAL A 172 -27.29 15.50 11.54
C VAL A 172 -25.97 15.62 12.29
N VAL A 173 -25.30 14.49 12.48
CA VAL A 173 -23.98 14.41 13.13
C VAL A 173 -22.99 13.78 12.15
N PRO A 174 -22.04 14.55 11.59
CA PRO A 174 -20.96 14.01 10.77
C PRO A 174 -19.93 13.28 11.63
N LEU A 175 -19.47 12.15 11.13
CA LEU A 175 -18.58 11.21 11.80
C LEU A 175 -17.45 10.80 10.85
N GLU A 176 -16.25 10.69 11.39
CA GLU A 176 -15.12 10.05 10.72
C GLU A 176 -14.64 8.88 11.56
N VAL A 177 -14.44 7.74 10.91
CA VAL A 177 -14.15 6.46 11.54
C VAL A 177 -12.96 5.85 10.83
N VAL A 178 -11.90 5.52 11.56
CA VAL A 178 -10.80 4.72 11.04
C VAL A 178 -11.13 3.26 11.31
N ILE A 179 -11.29 2.49 10.24
CA ILE A 179 -11.56 1.06 10.28
C ILE A 179 -10.33 0.31 9.79
N GLY A 180 -9.91 -0.73 10.51
CA GLY A 180 -8.85 -1.62 10.06
C GLY A 180 -9.23 -3.09 10.18
N ILE A 181 -8.63 -3.95 9.35
CA ILE A 181 -8.72 -5.40 9.52
C ILE A 181 -7.70 -5.84 10.56
N ARG A 182 -8.16 -6.48 11.63
CA ARG A 182 -7.31 -7.03 12.70
C ARG A 182 -7.74 -8.47 12.98
N GLY A 183 -6.82 -9.41 12.84
CA GLY A 183 -7.12 -10.84 12.97
C GLY A 183 -8.23 -11.32 12.01
N GLY A 184 -8.23 -10.79 10.77
CA GLY A 184 -9.23 -11.13 9.74
C GLY A 184 -10.61 -10.49 9.94
N GLN A 185 -10.79 -9.63 10.94
CA GLN A 185 -12.07 -8.98 11.22
C GLN A 185 -11.96 -7.45 11.10
N ALA A 186 -13.00 -6.82 10.55
CA ALA A 186 -13.10 -5.36 10.55
C ALA A 186 -13.29 -4.85 11.98
N ARG A 187 -12.50 -3.85 12.37
CA ARG A 187 -12.56 -3.21 13.68
C ARG A 187 -12.51 -1.70 13.54
N ILE A 188 -13.31 -1.01 14.34
CA ILE A 188 -13.17 0.43 14.54
C ILE A 188 -11.92 0.66 15.39
N LEU A 189 -10.95 1.39 14.85
CA LEU A 189 -9.69 1.71 15.54
C LEU A 189 -9.81 3.02 16.30
N THR A 190 -10.36 4.02 15.63
CA THR A 190 -10.72 5.32 16.23
C THR A 190 -11.94 5.87 15.52
N TRP A 191 -12.62 6.79 16.16
CA TRP A 191 -13.69 7.57 15.57
C TRP A 191 -13.76 8.94 16.22
N GLU A 192 -14.22 9.92 15.48
CA GLU A 192 -14.49 11.25 15.99
C GLU A 192 -15.80 11.81 15.43
N ARG A 193 -16.47 12.62 16.25
CA ARG A 193 -17.52 13.52 15.76
C ARG A 193 -16.85 14.72 15.15
N ILE A 194 -17.19 14.99 13.91
CA ILE A 194 -16.71 16.17 13.23
C ILE A 194 -17.63 17.34 13.61
N ALA A 195 -17.04 18.48 13.98
CA ALA A 195 -17.82 19.70 14.17
C ALA A 195 -18.18 20.34 12.83
N GLY A 196 -19.40 20.85 12.70
CA GLY A 196 -19.83 21.67 11.57
C GLY A 196 -20.71 20.93 10.56
N ARG A 197 -20.45 21.17 9.27
CA ARG A 197 -21.30 20.73 8.15
C ARG A 197 -21.28 19.22 7.93
N ALA A 198 -22.36 18.74 7.31
CA ALA A 198 -22.49 17.38 6.79
C ALA A 198 -21.31 16.97 5.90
N ILE A 199 -21.01 15.67 5.87
CA ILE A 199 -19.85 15.13 5.14
C ILE A 199 -19.89 15.48 3.63
N PRO A 200 -21.02 15.34 2.90
CA PRO A 200 -21.03 15.64 1.48
C PRO A 200 -20.65 17.08 1.15
N GLU A 201 -21.17 18.04 1.92
CA GLU A 201 -20.82 19.46 1.75
C GLU A 201 -19.33 19.72 2.02
N ARG A 202 -18.77 19.08 3.05
CA ARG A 202 -17.36 19.25 3.42
C ARG A 202 -16.41 18.73 2.34
N TRP A 203 -16.75 17.60 1.72
CA TRP A 203 -15.87 16.92 0.77
C TRP A 203 -16.23 17.17 -0.69
N GLY A 204 -17.26 17.98 -0.95
CA GLY A 204 -17.77 18.23 -2.30
C GLY A 204 -18.33 16.97 -2.96
N TRP A 205 -18.87 16.04 -2.17
CA TRP A 205 -19.51 14.84 -2.71
C TRP A 205 -20.94 15.17 -3.17
N ALA A 206 -21.46 14.35 -4.10
CA ALA A 206 -22.87 14.42 -4.42
C ALA A 206 -23.70 14.09 -3.18
N SER A 207 -24.76 14.87 -2.92
CA SER A 207 -25.67 14.62 -1.79
C SER A 207 -26.60 13.44 -2.04
N GLU A 208 -26.81 13.07 -3.30
CA GLU A 208 -27.65 11.93 -3.68
C GLU A 208 -26.91 10.61 -3.46
N PRO A 209 -27.48 9.65 -2.73
CA PRO A 209 -26.87 8.35 -2.52
C PRO A 209 -26.85 7.55 -3.82
N THR A 210 -25.76 6.82 -4.07
CA THR A 210 -25.67 5.88 -5.20
C THR A 210 -26.42 4.57 -4.93
N SER A 211 -26.71 4.26 -3.66
CA SER A 211 -27.52 3.14 -3.23
C SER A 211 -28.12 3.39 -1.84
N THR A 212 -29.24 2.74 -1.56
CA THR A 212 -29.95 2.81 -0.27
C THR A 212 -30.16 1.40 0.28
N VAL A 213 -29.86 1.21 1.56
CA VAL A 213 -30.06 -0.07 2.27
C VAL A 213 -30.77 0.21 3.60
N GLU A 214 -31.85 -0.52 3.87
CA GLU A 214 -32.56 -0.46 5.14
C GLU A 214 -31.76 -1.21 6.22
N ALA A 215 -31.46 -0.53 7.34
CA ALA A 215 -30.77 -1.15 8.46
C ALA A 215 -31.76 -2.06 9.24
N GLY A 216 -31.42 -3.35 9.40
CA GLY A 216 -32.18 -4.30 10.23
C GLY A 216 -32.93 -5.41 9.49
N THR A 217 -32.71 -5.60 8.19
CA THR A 217 -33.30 -6.69 7.37
C THR A 217 -32.33 -7.84 7.06
N GLN A 218 -31.25 -8.00 7.85
CA GLN A 218 -30.39 -9.20 7.79
C GLN A 218 -30.60 -10.11 9.00
#